data_AF-A0A6A7KHI0-F1
#
_entry.id   AF-A0A6A7KHI0-F1
#
_cell.length_a   1.000
_cell.length_b   1.000
_cell.length_c   1.000
_cell.angle_alpha   90.00
_cell.angle_beta   90.00
_cell.angle_gamma   90.00
#
_symmetry.space_group_name_H-M   'P 1'
#
loop_
_entity.id
_entity.type
_entity.pdbx_description
1 polymer ?
#
loop_
_entity_poly.entity_id
_entity_poly.type
_entity_poly.pdbx_seq_one_letter_code
_entity_poly.pdbx_strand_id
1 'polypeptide(L)'
;MGAPERDPNRVFEYIKDTVLHPEKHPEHWEDWLRAGRRRFLLLNIIYYIQHVMGREEGVTREDLEGFLGELYYVDREMFSNIIKPWKSLDDTIKELLEQGLILQTPKGAYLVNGEKIRNEEHLIYWRSVKRIFDEVNTQIGGDIQNGRK
;
A
#
# COMPACT_ATOMS: atom_id res chain seq x y z
N MET A 1 13.67 17.56 -20.90
CA MET A 1 13.15 16.19 -20.92
C MET A 1 11.93 16.17 -20.02
N GLY A 2 10.75 15.90 -20.56
CA GLY A 2 9.52 15.83 -19.77
C GLY A 2 9.54 14.59 -18.88
N ALA A 3 8.96 14.68 -17.68
CA ALA A 3 8.74 13.51 -16.84
C ALA A 3 7.94 12.46 -17.63
N PRO A 4 8.28 11.17 -17.53
CA PRO A 4 7.52 10.13 -18.20
C PRO A 4 6.05 10.20 -17.79
N GLU A 5 5.17 10.00 -18.76
CA GLU A 5 3.72 9.99 -18.55
C GLU A 5 3.35 8.94 -17.50
N ARG A 6 2.57 9.33 -16.50
CA ARG A 6 2.13 8.43 -15.43
C ARG A 6 1.14 7.44 -16.01
N ASP A 7 1.53 6.16 -16.04
CA ASP A 7 0.69 5.07 -16.49
C ASP A 7 0.60 3.99 -15.38
N PRO A 8 -0.53 3.90 -14.67
CA PRO A 8 -0.77 2.85 -13.68
C PRO A 8 -0.71 1.44 -14.28
N ASN A 9 -1.15 1.25 -15.54
CA ASN A 9 -1.15 -0.06 -16.18
C ASN A 9 0.26 -0.58 -16.38
N ARG A 10 1.21 0.31 -16.66
CA ARG A 10 2.63 -0.05 -16.79
C ARG A 10 3.22 -0.56 -15.47
N VAL A 11 2.75 -0.03 -14.34
CA VAL A 11 3.14 -0.52 -13.00
C VAL A 11 2.53 -1.90 -12.76
N PHE A 12 1.24 -2.10 -13.08
CA PHE A 12 0.60 -3.42 -12.97
C PHE A 12 1.24 -4.48 -13.86
N GLU A 13 1.58 -4.12 -15.11
CA GLU A 13 2.28 -5.02 -16.02
C GLU A 13 3.72 -5.30 -15.54
N TYR A 14 4.41 -4.31 -14.96
CA TYR A 14 5.70 -4.57 -14.31
C TYR A 14 5.57 -5.52 -13.11
N ILE A 15 4.59 -5.31 -12.22
CA ILE A 15 4.33 -6.22 -11.10
C ILE A 15 4.06 -7.63 -11.63
N LYS A 16 3.17 -7.75 -12.61
CA LYS A 16 2.80 -9.02 -13.23
C LYS A 16 3.99 -9.71 -13.88
N ASP A 17 4.85 -8.96 -14.59
CA ASP A 17 6.09 -9.49 -15.18
C ASP A 17 7.07 -9.98 -14.11
N THR A 18 7.23 -9.24 -13.01
CA THR A 18 8.10 -9.67 -11.89
C THR A 18 7.59 -10.94 -11.20
N VAL A 19 6.27 -11.16 -11.19
CA VAL A 19 5.64 -12.38 -10.66
C VAL A 19 5.80 -13.57 -11.60
N LEU A 20 5.62 -13.35 -12.90
CA LEU A 20 5.69 -14.40 -13.91
C LEU A 20 7.13 -14.79 -14.26
N HIS A 21 8.07 -13.86 -14.13
CA HIS A 21 9.47 -14.01 -14.53
C HIS A 21 10.45 -13.51 -13.45
N PRO A 22 10.39 -14.03 -12.21
CA PRO A 22 11.25 -13.57 -11.11
C PRO A 22 12.75 -13.72 -11.42
N GLU A 23 13.14 -14.65 -12.29
CA GLU A 23 14.52 -14.84 -12.78
C GLU A 23 15.07 -13.63 -13.56
N LYS A 24 14.20 -12.76 -14.08
CA LYS A 24 14.59 -11.56 -14.82
C LYS A 24 14.84 -10.35 -13.92
N HIS A 25 14.56 -10.45 -12.63
CA HIS A 25 14.67 -9.35 -11.66
C HIS A 25 15.52 -9.74 -10.42
N PRO A 26 16.81 -10.08 -10.61
CA PRO A 26 17.70 -10.60 -9.56
C PRO A 26 18.02 -9.59 -8.44
N GLU A 27 17.78 -8.30 -8.65
CA GLU A 27 17.92 -7.23 -7.66
C GLU A 27 17.04 -7.42 -6.42
N HIS A 28 15.99 -8.25 -6.51
CA HIS A 28 15.05 -8.48 -5.41
C HIS A 28 15.45 -9.64 -4.49
N TRP A 29 16.57 -10.34 -4.70
CA TRP A 29 16.91 -11.52 -3.90
C TRP A 29 17.16 -11.24 -2.39
N GLU A 30 17.68 -10.05 -2.03
CA GLU A 30 17.85 -9.59 -0.63
C GLU A 30 16.50 -9.35 0.09
N ASP A 31 15.40 -9.25 -0.65
CA ASP A 31 14.10 -8.89 -0.10
C ASP A 31 13.38 -10.03 0.64
N TRP A 32 13.91 -11.27 0.60
CA TRP A 32 13.40 -12.41 1.37
C TRP A 32 13.46 -12.17 2.90
N LEU A 33 14.48 -11.47 3.40
CA LEU A 33 14.59 -11.06 4.81
C LEU A 33 13.64 -9.92 5.19
N ARG A 34 13.13 -9.15 4.21
CA ARG A 34 12.23 -8.00 4.42
C ARG A 34 10.74 -8.37 4.36
N ALA A 35 10.40 -9.66 4.23
CA ALA A 35 9.03 -10.16 4.04
C ALA A 35 7.99 -9.67 5.08
N GLY A 36 8.43 -9.31 6.30
CA GLY A 36 7.58 -8.72 7.34
C GLY A 36 7.24 -7.24 7.11
N ARG A 37 8.14 -6.45 6.48
CA ARG A 37 7.94 -5.01 6.26
C ARG A 37 6.76 -4.73 5.33
N ARG A 38 6.65 -5.52 4.25
CA ARG A 38 5.56 -5.44 3.25
C ARG A 38 4.18 -5.35 3.90
N ARG A 39 3.87 -6.30 4.79
CA ARG A 39 2.55 -6.37 5.45
C ARG A 39 2.25 -5.10 6.23
N PHE A 40 3.20 -4.65 7.05
CA PHE A 40 3.00 -3.49 7.89
C PHE A 40 2.95 -2.20 7.06
N LEU A 41 3.73 -2.08 5.99
CA LEU A 41 3.63 -0.95 5.07
C LEU A 41 2.26 -0.93 4.35
N LEU A 42 1.77 -2.07 3.87
CA LEU A 42 0.42 -2.15 3.29
C LEU A 42 -0.67 -1.82 4.33
N LEU A 43 -0.52 -2.28 5.58
CA LEU A 43 -1.44 -1.92 6.66
C LEU A 43 -1.44 -0.41 6.93
N ASN A 44 -0.28 0.25 6.86
CA ASN A 44 -0.20 1.71 6.99
C ASN A 44 -0.91 2.42 5.82
N ILE A 45 -0.84 1.88 4.60
CA ILE A 45 -1.59 2.41 3.44
C ILE A 45 -3.10 2.25 3.65
N ILE A 46 -3.57 1.06 4.04
CA ILE A 46 -4.99 0.82 4.31
C ILE A 46 -5.50 1.79 5.39
N TYR A 47 -4.73 1.94 6.48
CA TYR A 47 -5.08 2.91 7.54
C TYR A 47 -5.12 4.34 7.01
N TYR A 48 -4.12 4.75 6.22
CA TYR A 48 -4.05 6.09 5.67
C TYR A 48 -5.25 6.40 4.78
N ILE A 49 -5.58 5.51 3.84
CA ILE A 49 -6.73 5.70 2.95
C ILE A 49 -8.03 5.77 3.75
N GLN A 50 -8.20 4.86 4.71
CA GLN A 50 -9.42 4.80 5.52
C GLN A 50 -9.61 6.06 6.39
N HIS A 51 -8.57 6.51 7.09
CA HIS A 51 -8.68 7.51 8.15
C HIS A 51 -8.22 8.92 7.76
N VAL A 52 -7.36 9.06 6.74
CA VAL A 52 -6.85 10.36 6.27
C VAL A 52 -7.51 10.77 4.96
N MET A 53 -7.72 9.84 4.03
CA MET A 53 -8.41 10.12 2.76
C MET A 53 -9.94 10.01 2.87
N GLY A 54 -10.48 9.66 4.05
CA GLY A 54 -11.92 9.65 4.32
C GLY A 54 -12.67 8.43 3.78
N ARG A 55 -11.99 7.31 3.48
CA ARG A 55 -12.65 6.04 3.09
C ARG A 55 -13.10 5.22 4.30
N GLU A 56 -13.86 5.84 5.20
CA GLU A 56 -14.21 5.24 6.50
C GLU A 56 -15.01 3.92 6.39
N GLU A 57 -15.84 3.79 5.34
CA GLU A 57 -16.64 2.58 5.09
C GLU A 57 -15.84 1.38 4.58
N GLY A 58 -14.57 1.59 4.24
CA GLY A 58 -13.66 0.55 3.76
C GLY A 58 -12.87 0.97 2.54
N VAL A 59 -11.67 0.42 2.45
CA VAL A 59 -10.73 0.61 1.33
C VAL A 59 -10.98 -0.47 0.30
N THR A 60 -11.29 -0.11 -0.94
CA THR A 60 -11.50 -1.10 -2.00
C THR A 60 -10.17 -1.55 -2.61
N ARG A 61 -10.23 -2.57 -3.48
CA ARG A 61 -9.07 -2.99 -4.26
C ARG A 61 -8.59 -1.85 -5.16
N GLU A 62 -9.53 -1.16 -5.80
CA GLU A 62 -9.25 -0.04 -6.69
C GLU A 62 -8.58 1.13 -5.96
N ASP A 63 -9.01 1.43 -4.73
CA ASP A 63 -8.34 2.45 -3.90
C ASP A 63 -6.88 2.07 -3.61
N LEU A 64 -6.62 0.80 -3.26
CA LEU A 64 -5.25 0.29 -3.02
C LEU A 64 -4.39 0.32 -4.28
N GLU A 65 -4.96 -0.12 -5.40
CA GLU A 65 -4.31 -0.14 -6.70
C GLU A 65 -3.93 1.27 -7.18
N GLY A 66 -4.85 2.23 -7.03
CA GLY A 66 -4.59 3.64 -7.32
C GLY A 66 -3.51 4.23 -6.43
N PHE A 67 -3.56 3.96 -5.12
CA PHE A 67 -2.57 4.45 -4.17
C PHE A 67 -1.17 3.88 -4.43
N LEU A 68 -1.06 2.57 -4.66
CA LEU A 68 0.20 1.90 -4.99
C LEU A 68 0.75 2.37 -6.34
N GLY A 69 -0.12 2.64 -7.31
CA GLY A 69 0.25 3.20 -8.60
C GLY A 69 0.95 4.55 -8.46
N GLU A 70 0.41 5.48 -7.68
CA GLU A 70 1.07 6.77 -7.43
C GLU A 70 2.28 6.64 -6.50
N LEU A 71 2.25 5.74 -5.51
CA LEU A 71 3.39 5.47 -4.66
C LEU A 71 4.62 5.02 -5.46
N TYR A 72 4.44 4.25 -6.54
CA TYR A 72 5.54 3.88 -7.42
C TYR A 72 6.29 5.09 -7.99
N TYR A 73 5.56 6.18 -8.31
CA TYR A 73 6.15 7.40 -8.87
C TYR A 73 6.70 8.34 -7.80
N VAL A 74 6.09 8.37 -6.62
CA VAL A 74 6.54 9.20 -5.48
C VAL A 74 7.76 8.58 -4.78
N ASP A 75 7.69 7.28 -4.46
CA ASP A 75 8.75 6.56 -3.77
C ASP A 75 8.80 5.10 -4.24
N ARG A 76 9.60 4.87 -5.27
CA ARG A 76 9.81 3.54 -5.86
C ARG A 76 10.40 2.53 -4.88
N GLU A 77 11.24 2.97 -3.95
CA GLU A 77 11.83 2.07 -2.95
C GLU A 77 10.76 1.58 -1.97
N MET A 78 9.91 2.48 -1.48
CA MET A 78 8.79 2.12 -0.61
C MET A 78 7.80 1.21 -1.33
N PHE A 79 7.47 1.52 -2.57
CA PHE A 79 6.64 0.64 -3.40
C PHE A 79 7.24 -0.76 -3.49
N SER A 80 8.52 -0.88 -3.86
CA SER A 80 9.21 -2.17 -3.95
C SER A 80 9.33 -2.86 -2.59
N ASN A 81 9.30 -2.13 -1.46
CA ASN A 81 9.24 -2.74 -0.12
C ASN A 81 7.86 -3.36 0.20
N ILE A 82 6.80 -2.95 -0.49
CA ILE A 82 5.45 -3.48 -0.36
C ILE A 82 5.19 -4.56 -1.42
N ILE A 83 5.35 -4.23 -2.70
CA ILE A 83 5.07 -5.18 -3.78
C ILE A 83 6.36 -5.92 -4.14
N LYS A 84 6.35 -7.24 -3.95
CA LYS A 84 7.49 -8.12 -4.21
C LYS A 84 7.22 -9.01 -5.42
N PRO A 85 8.25 -9.34 -6.22
CA PRO A 85 8.10 -10.25 -7.36
C PRO A 85 7.45 -11.58 -6.99
N TRP A 86 7.86 -12.20 -5.88
CA TRP A 86 7.35 -13.51 -5.48
C TRP A 86 6.08 -13.46 -4.63
N LYS A 87 5.49 -12.27 -4.42
CA LYS A 87 4.38 -12.12 -3.46
C LYS A 87 3.41 -11.05 -3.92
N SER A 88 2.22 -11.50 -4.31
CA SER A 88 1.18 -10.62 -4.82
C SER A 88 0.62 -9.69 -3.74
N LEU A 89 -0.05 -8.62 -4.19
CA LEU A 89 -0.87 -7.77 -3.31
C LEU A 89 -1.91 -8.63 -2.56
N ASP A 90 -2.57 -9.55 -3.27
CA ASP A 90 -3.58 -10.45 -2.71
C ASP A 90 -3.03 -11.35 -1.60
N ASP A 91 -1.84 -11.91 -1.79
CA ASP A 91 -1.18 -12.70 -0.74
C ASP A 91 -0.84 -11.84 0.48
N THR A 92 -0.56 -10.54 0.28
CA THR A 92 -0.33 -9.59 1.38
C THR A 92 -1.59 -9.31 2.17
N ILE A 93 -2.68 -9.03 1.45
CA ILE A 93 -3.99 -8.80 2.04
C ILE A 93 -4.44 -10.05 2.81
N LYS A 94 -4.29 -11.24 2.21
CA LYS A 94 -4.62 -12.51 2.86
C LYS A 94 -3.90 -12.68 4.19
N GLU A 95 -2.60 -12.39 4.26
CA GLU A 95 -1.86 -12.49 5.52
C GLU A 95 -2.31 -11.47 6.57
N LEU A 96 -2.70 -10.24 6.15
CA LEU A 96 -3.27 -9.25 7.05
C LEU A 96 -4.64 -9.69 7.60
N LEU A 97 -5.46 -10.34 6.77
CA LEU A 97 -6.73 -10.95 7.16
C LEU A 97 -6.53 -12.12 8.12
N GLU A 98 -5.60 -13.03 7.82
CA GLU A 98 -5.27 -14.19 8.67
C GLU A 98 -4.76 -13.77 10.06
N GLN A 99 -4.03 -12.66 10.14
CA GLN A 99 -3.59 -12.07 11.40
C GLN A 99 -4.68 -11.21 12.07
N GLY A 100 -5.82 -11.02 11.41
CA GLY A 100 -6.92 -10.18 11.88
C GLY A 100 -6.52 -8.71 12.08
N LEU A 101 -5.53 -8.21 11.34
CA LEU A 101 -5.10 -6.80 11.37
C LEU A 101 -6.03 -5.93 10.52
N ILE A 102 -6.63 -6.54 9.50
CA ILE A 102 -7.73 -5.98 8.72
C ILE A 102 -8.89 -6.97 8.71
N LEU A 103 -10.08 -6.45 8.42
CA LEU A 103 -11.32 -7.19 8.25
C LEU A 103 -11.83 -6.94 6.82
N GLN A 104 -12.54 -7.91 6.25
CA GLN A 104 -13.21 -7.73 4.97
C GLN A 104 -14.72 -7.55 5.18
N THR A 105 -15.27 -6.50 4.58
CA THR A 105 -16.71 -6.22 4.59
C THR A 105 -17.45 -7.18 3.64
N PRO A 106 -18.78 -7.34 3.77
CA PRO A 106 -19.58 -8.11 2.82
C PRO A 106 -19.51 -7.60 1.37
N LYS A 107 -19.16 -6.32 1.17
CA LYS A 107 -18.97 -5.69 -0.14
C LYS A 107 -17.57 -5.90 -0.72
N GLY A 108 -16.69 -6.61 -0.02
CA GLY A 108 -15.32 -6.89 -0.46
C GLY A 108 -14.27 -5.84 -0.07
N ALA A 109 -14.68 -4.68 0.49
CA ALA A 109 -13.76 -3.65 0.96
C ALA A 109 -13.06 -4.05 2.28
N TYR A 110 -11.88 -3.48 2.53
CA TYR A 110 -11.04 -3.78 3.68
C TYR A 110 -11.13 -2.67 4.74
N LEU A 111 -11.24 -3.07 6.01
CA LEU A 111 -11.24 -2.18 7.16
C LEU A 111 -10.06 -2.53 8.07
N VAL A 112 -9.39 -1.52 8.61
CA VAL A 112 -8.48 -1.73 9.73
C VAL A 112 -9.25 -2.31 10.92
N ASN A 113 -8.72 -3.35 11.54
CA ASN A 113 -9.32 -3.90 12.75
C ASN A 113 -9.08 -2.94 13.94
N GLY A 114 -10.10 -2.13 14.26
CA GLY A 114 -10.06 -1.16 15.35
C GLY A 114 -9.83 -1.75 16.74
N GLU A 115 -10.09 -3.04 16.97
CA GLU A 115 -9.77 -3.68 18.24
C GLU A 115 -8.25 -3.81 18.46
N LYS A 116 -7.50 -4.04 17.38
CA LYS A 116 -6.04 -4.22 17.38
C LYS A 116 -5.29 -2.93 17.08
N ILE A 117 -5.79 -2.12 16.15
CA ILE A 117 -5.16 -0.88 15.67
C ILE A 117 -6.12 0.27 15.96
N ARG A 118 -6.02 0.84 17.15
CA ARG A 118 -6.96 1.87 17.63
C ARG A 118 -6.64 3.26 17.10
N ASN A 119 -5.37 3.51 16.85
CA ASN A 119 -4.84 4.80 16.42
C ASN A 119 -3.50 4.59 15.69
N GLU A 120 -2.96 5.67 15.16
CA GLU A 120 -1.70 5.69 14.41
C GLU A 120 -0.46 5.23 15.21
N GLU A 121 -0.50 5.26 16.55
CA GLU A 121 0.62 4.81 17.39
C GLU A 121 0.81 3.29 17.36
N HIS A 122 -0.24 2.54 16.98
CA HIS A 122 -0.18 1.09 16.83
C HIS A 122 0.44 0.67 15.48
N LEU A 123 0.82 1.62 14.63
CA LEU A 123 1.43 1.36 13.33
C LEU A 123 2.94 1.56 13.38
N ILE A 124 3.67 0.47 13.16
CA ILE A 124 5.15 0.41 13.29
C ILE A 124 5.88 1.45 12.43
N TYR A 125 5.31 1.88 11.29
CA TYR A 125 5.97 2.76 10.32
C TYR A 125 5.37 4.16 10.19
N TRP A 126 4.29 4.48 10.91
CA TRP A 126 3.46 5.64 10.62
C TRP A 126 4.25 6.94 10.49
N ARG A 127 5.06 7.27 11.50
CA ARG A 127 5.85 8.50 11.54
C ARG A 127 6.83 8.63 10.37
N SER A 128 7.34 7.50 9.86
CA SER A 128 8.29 7.50 8.74
C SER A 128 7.63 7.58 7.37
N VAL A 129 6.39 7.07 7.24
CA VAL A 129 5.72 6.93 5.93
C VAL A 129 4.68 8.01 5.68
N LYS A 130 4.13 8.63 6.72
CA LYS A 130 3.01 9.58 6.60
C LYS A 130 3.29 10.70 5.59
N ARG A 131 4.48 11.31 5.64
CA ARG A 131 4.85 12.40 4.71
C ARG A 131 4.80 11.94 3.25
N ILE A 132 5.26 10.73 2.98
CA ILE A 132 5.26 10.15 1.63
C ILE A 132 3.82 9.86 1.19
N PHE A 133 2.98 9.38 2.11
CA PHE A 133 1.56 9.16 1.83
C PHE A 133 0.76 10.45 1.62
N ASP A 134 1.08 11.52 2.35
CA ASP A 134 0.52 12.86 2.12
C ASP A 134 0.87 13.35 0.70
N GLU A 135 2.09 13.09 0.24
CA GLU A 135 2.53 13.41 -1.12
C GLU A 135 1.78 12.56 -2.16
N VAL A 136 1.64 11.25 -1.94
CA VAL A 136 0.83 10.36 -2.79
C VAL A 136 -0.62 10.86 -2.88
N ASN A 137 -1.25 11.20 -1.75
CA ASN A 137 -2.61 11.73 -1.73
C ASN A 137 -2.75 13.02 -2.55
N THR A 138 -1.75 13.90 -2.46
CA THR A 138 -1.70 15.14 -3.26
C THR A 138 -1.64 14.82 -4.76
N GLN A 139 -0.89 13.78 -5.16
CA GLN A 139 -0.82 13.35 -6.56
C GLN A 139 -2.13 12.75 -7.08
N ILE A 140 -2.89 12.08 -6.22
CA ILE A 140 -4.22 11.53 -6.54
C ILE A 140 -5.30 12.64 -6.61
N GLY A 141 -4.98 13.85 -6.16
CA GLY A 141 -5.93 14.97 -6.08
C GLY A 141 -6.84 14.89 -4.84
N GLY A 142 -6.43 14.16 -3.80
CA GLY A 142 -7.15 14.10 -2.54
C GLY A 142 -6.86 15.30 -1.65
N ASP A 143 -7.89 15.78 -0.95
CA ASP A 143 -7.72 16.79 0.09
C ASP A 143 -7.12 16.15 1.35
N ILE A 144 -6.05 16.74 1.89
CA ILE A 144 -5.56 16.36 3.22
C ILE A 144 -6.58 16.89 4.22
N GLN A 145 -7.46 16.02 4.73
CA GLN A 145 -8.24 16.35 5.91
C GLN A 145 -7.28 16.47 7.09
N ASN A 146 -6.77 17.67 7.31
CA ASN A 146 -6.05 18.02 8.54
C ASN A 146 -7.04 17.80 9.68
N GLY A 147 -6.94 16.65 10.34
CA GLY A 147 -7.68 16.31 11.54
C GLY A 147 -7.37 17.35 12.62
N ARG A 148 -8.18 18.40 12.68
CA ARG A 148 -8.36 19.17 13.92
C ARG A 148 -9.19 18.30 14.85
N LYS A 149 -8.52 17.71 15.85
CA LYS A 149 -9.09 17.54 17.18
C LYS A 149 -8.09 18.05 18.20
#